data_AF-A0AAV5TV39-F1
#
_entry.id   AF-A0AAV5TV39-F1
#
_cell.length_a   1.000
_cell.length_b   1.000
_cell.length_c   1.000
_cell.angle_alpha   90.00
_cell.angle_beta   90.00
_cell.angle_gamma   90.00
#
_symmetry.space_group_name_H-M   'P 1'
#
loop_
_entity.id
_entity.type
_entity.pdbx_description
1 polymer ?
#
loop_
_entity_poly.entity_id
_entity_poly.type
_entity_poly.pdbx_seq_one_letter_code
_entity_poly.pdbx_strand_id
1 'polypeptide(L)'
;QVLDPATYSTVPIDGKICREAMKSFASHYSFDDFRALDEESKDFIMKSAHAAMNSLDSAYRCTHHFPNDDDIRTPGYTTYVRTRELEQFFENCPDKIDSVIIREIRVGFEKTVKGVRRYFKRVKPTDFEFLALFGLSLWNDEIFNLNEKLLHIAMRNRSMILRELHSYYTHQGNYAERIGHIYSLLVYFQ
;
A
#
# COMPACT_ATOMS: atom_id res chain seq x y z
N GLN A 1 14.94 -6.42 -12.26
CA GLN A 1 14.62 -7.72 -11.65
C GLN A 1 13.46 -8.33 -12.43
N VAL A 2 13.55 -9.61 -12.78
CA VAL A 2 12.42 -10.35 -13.36
C VAL A 2 11.54 -10.82 -12.20
N LEU A 3 10.24 -10.53 -12.25
CA LEU A 3 9.27 -10.96 -11.23
C LEU A 3 8.66 -12.30 -11.64
N ASP A 4 8.37 -13.16 -10.68
CA ASP A 4 7.80 -14.49 -10.93
C ASP A 4 6.28 -14.50 -10.68
N PRO A 5 5.50 -15.35 -11.37
CA PRO A 5 4.10 -15.56 -11.02
C PRO A 5 3.96 -16.05 -9.58
N ALA A 6 3.14 -15.39 -8.78
CA ALA A 6 2.78 -15.86 -7.45
C ALA A 6 1.81 -17.04 -7.57
N THR A 7 1.79 -17.85 -6.53
CA THR A 7 0.82 -18.94 -6.37
C THR A 7 0.10 -18.80 -5.04
N TYR A 8 -1.00 -19.52 -4.85
CA TYR A 8 -1.73 -19.51 -3.59
C TYR A 8 -0.83 -19.79 -2.38
N SER A 9 0.07 -20.76 -2.50
CA SER A 9 0.97 -21.12 -1.40
C SER A 9 2.08 -20.09 -1.11
N THR A 10 2.48 -19.27 -2.08
CA THR A 10 3.55 -18.27 -1.87
C THR A 10 3.01 -16.97 -1.25
N VAL A 11 1.77 -16.59 -1.55
CA VAL A 11 1.19 -15.32 -1.09
C VAL A 11 1.20 -15.12 0.43
N PRO A 12 0.92 -16.12 1.28
CA PRO A 12 1.03 -15.94 2.73
C PRO A 12 2.45 -15.58 3.19
N ILE A 13 3.47 -16.20 2.58
CA ILE A 13 4.89 -15.94 2.88
C ILE A 13 5.27 -14.54 2.37
N ASP A 14 4.89 -14.21 1.13
CA ASP A 14 5.11 -12.90 0.52
C ASP A 14 4.48 -11.79 1.36
N GLY A 15 3.23 -11.98 1.82
CA GLY A 15 2.53 -11.02 2.67
C GLY A 15 3.22 -10.81 4.01
N LYS A 16 3.78 -11.88 4.62
CA LYS A 16 4.58 -11.76 5.84
C LYS A 16 5.85 -10.94 5.58
N ILE A 17 6.58 -11.24 4.51
CA ILE A 17 7.80 -10.50 4.14
C ILE A 17 7.49 -9.02 3.90
N CYS A 18 6.43 -8.71 3.15
CA CYS A 18 5.98 -7.33 2.92
C CYS A 18 5.67 -6.61 4.23
N ARG A 19 4.93 -7.24 5.14
CA ARG A 19 4.61 -6.64 6.44
C ARG A 19 5.85 -6.36 7.28
N GLU A 20 6.78 -7.29 7.37
CA GLU A 20 8.03 -7.10 8.11
C GLU A 20 8.90 -6.01 7.48
N ALA A 21 8.97 -5.94 6.15
CA ALA A 21 9.68 -4.87 5.46
C ALA A 21 9.04 -3.50 5.72
N MET A 22 7.71 -3.39 5.73
CA MET A 22 7.00 -2.15 6.09
C MET A 22 7.25 -1.75 7.55
N LYS A 23 7.23 -2.72 8.48
CA LYS A 23 7.54 -2.49 9.89
C LYS A 23 8.99 -2.04 10.09
N SER A 24 9.93 -2.65 9.36
CA SER A 24 11.34 -2.28 9.33
C SER A 24 11.54 -0.86 8.78
N PHE A 25 10.88 -0.53 7.66
CA PHE A 25 10.86 0.82 7.09
C PHE A 25 10.45 1.87 8.13
N ALA A 26 9.35 1.62 8.85
CA ALA A 26 8.85 2.53 9.87
C ALA A 26 9.81 2.64 11.07
N SER A 27 10.31 1.51 11.55
CA SER A 27 11.14 1.41 12.77
C SER A 27 12.58 1.91 12.58
N HIS A 28 13.18 1.66 11.42
CA HIS A 28 14.61 1.87 11.23
C HIS A 28 14.93 3.10 10.38
N TYR A 29 14.06 3.46 9.44
CA TYR A 29 14.42 4.43 8.41
C TYR A 29 13.60 5.73 8.44
N SER A 30 12.41 5.73 9.06
CA SER A 30 11.43 6.78 8.80
C SER A 30 10.95 7.54 10.02
N PHE A 31 10.60 6.85 11.12
CA PHE A 31 9.90 7.48 12.24
C PHE A 31 10.51 7.08 13.58
N ASP A 32 11.23 8.01 14.22
CA ASP A 32 11.75 7.81 15.58
C ASP A 32 10.62 7.51 16.58
N ASP A 33 9.45 8.12 16.39
CA ASP A 33 8.26 7.86 17.18
C ASP A 33 7.80 6.39 17.06
N PHE A 34 7.75 5.84 15.85
CA PHE A 34 7.38 4.44 15.63
C PHE A 34 8.42 3.51 16.25
N ARG A 35 9.71 3.83 16.11
CA ARG A 35 10.83 3.08 16.70
C ARG A 35 10.67 2.94 18.22
N ALA A 36 10.25 4.02 18.88
CA ALA A 36 10.11 4.10 20.34
C ALA A 36 8.87 3.41 20.91
N LEU A 37 7.92 2.97 20.08
CA LEU A 37 6.73 2.25 20.52
C LEU A 37 7.06 0.83 21.01
N ASP A 38 6.24 0.32 21.93
CA ASP A 38 6.21 -1.10 22.25
C ASP A 38 5.72 -1.95 21.05
N GLU A 39 6.01 -3.25 21.08
CA GLU A 39 5.71 -4.15 19.97
C GLU A 39 4.21 -4.35 19.75
N GLU A 40 3.38 -4.25 20.80
CA GLU A 40 1.92 -4.36 20.68
C GLU A 40 1.35 -3.18 19.86
N SER A 41 1.78 -1.96 20.19
CA SER A 41 1.41 -0.74 19.49
C SER A 41 1.90 -0.76 18.04
N LYS A 42 3.13 -1.22 17.79
CA LYS A 42 3.66 -1.38 16.43
C LYS A 42 2.83 -2.38 15.63
N ASP A 43 2.54 -3.54 16.20
CA ASP A 43 1.76 -4.59 15.53
C ASP A 43 0.34 -4.12 15.22
N PHE A 44 -0.27 -3.35 16.12
CA PHE A 44 -1.59 -2.76 15.90
C PHE A 44 -1.58 -1.78 14.72
N ILE A 45 -0.67 -0.80 14.73
CA ILE A 45 -0.54 0.19 13.64
C ILE A 45 -0.25 -0.52 12.32
N MET A 46 0.63 -1.53 12.32
CA MET A 46 0.93 -2.30 11.13
C MET A 46 -0.29 -3.05 10.62
N LYS A 47 -1.10 -3.64 11.50
CA LYS A 47 -2.32 -4.37 11.11
C LYS A 47 -3.35 -3.44 10.47
N SER A 48 -3.62 -2.27 11.05
CA SER A 48 -4.57 -1.30 10.48
C SER A 48 -4.07 -0.71 9.15
N ALA A 49 -2.77 -0.38 9.06
CA ALA A 49 -2.20 0.26 7.88
C ALA A 49 -1.90 -0.69 6.72
N HIS A 50 -1.77 -2.00 6.97
CA HIS A 50 -1.23 -2.96 6.00
C HIS A 50 -1.97 -2.96 4.66
N ALA A 51 -3.30 -2.91 4.67
CA ALA A 51 -4.09 -2.98 3.44
C ALA A 51 -3.82 -1.77 2.53
N ALA A 52 -3.82 -0.56 3.10
CA ALA A 52 -3.56 0.69 2.40
C ALA A 52 -2.11 0.74 1.89
N MET A 53 -1.14 0.48 2.78
CA MET A 53 0.29 0.49 2.44
C MET A 53 0.62 -0.53 1.34
N ASN A 54 0.13 -1.77 1.45
CA ASN A 54 0.36 -2.80 0.44
C ASN A 54 -0.29 -2.47 -0.91
N SER A 55 -1.47 -1.85 -0.90
CA SER A 55 -2.14 -1.45 -2.14
C SER A 55 -1.41 -0.30 -2.83
N LEU A 56 -0.92 0.68 -2.06
CA LEU A 56 -0.13 1.79 -2.56
C LEU A 56 1.24 1.32 -3.12
N ASP A 57 1.97 0.52 -2.35
CA ASP A 57 3.25 -0.08 -2.77
C ASP A 57 3.08 -0.93 -4.02
N SER A 58 2.05 -1.79 -4.06
CA SER A 58 1.78 -2.59 -5.24
C SER A 58 1.45 -1.74 -6.46
N ALA A 59 0.67 -0.67 -6.32
CA ALA A 59 0.35 0.24 -7.42
C ALA A 59 1.61 0.90 -8.00
N TYR A 60 2.49 1.37 -7.12
CA TYR A 60 3.76 1.97 -7.49
C TYR A 60 4.63 0.95 -8.24
N ARG A 61 4.85 -0.24 -7.68
CA ARG A 61 5.68 -1.29 -8.30
C ARG A 61 5.11 -1.79 -9.62
N CYS A 62 3.81 -2.03 -9.71
CA CYS A 62 3.16 -2.39 -10.97
C CYS A 62 3.35 -1.30 -12.03
N THR A 63 3.40 -0.02 -11.68
CA THR A 63 3.55 1.09 -12.65
C THR A 63 4.96 1.11 -13.24
N HIS A 64 5.96 0.70 -12.46
CA HIS A 64 7.34 0.62 -12.90
C HIS A 64 7.65 -0.67 -13.67
N HIS A 65 7.18 -1.83 -13.17
CA HIS A 65 7.49 -3.13 -13.78
C HIS A 65 6.55 -3.53 -14.92
N PHE A 66 5.29 -3.06 -14.87
CA PHE A 66 4.25 -3.44 -15.82
C PHE A 66 3.44 -2.23 -16.27
N PRO A 67 4.05 -1.22 -16.92
CA PRO A 67 3.37 0.04 -17.27
C PRO A 67 2.14 -0.16 -18.17
N ASN A 68 2.11 -1.23 -18.97
CA ASN A 68 1.07 -1.49 -19.97
C ASN A 68 0.11 -2.63 -19.57
N ASP A 69 0.25 -3.25 -18.40
CA ASP A 69 -0.66 -4.30 -17.92
C ASP A 69 -1.45 -3.78 -16.73
N ASP A 70 -2.76 -3.57 -16.89
CA ASP A 70 -3.65 -3.09 -15.83
C ASP A 70 -4.37 -4.20 -15.07
N ASP A 71 -4.09 -5.45 -15.42
CA ASP A 71 -4.67 -6.63 -14.78
C ASP A 71 -3.69 -7.27 -13.78
N ILE A 72 -2.66 -6.55 -13.35
CA ILE A 72 -1.57 -7.07 -12.52
C ILE A 72 -1.49 -6.42 -11.14
N ARG A 73 -1.26 -7.25 -10.12
CA ARG A 73 -0.89 -6.86 -8.76
C ARG A 73 0.42 -7.55 -8.39
N THR A 74 1.16 -6.96 -7.48
CA THR A 74 2.39 -7.53 -6.92
C THR A 74 2.18 -7.86 -5.43
N PRO A 75 1.72 -9.09 -5.09
CA PRO A 75 1.43 -9.47 -3.71
C PRO A 75 2.68 -9.52 -2.82
N GLY A 76 3.86 -9.79 -3.42
CA GLY A 76 5.18 -9.73 -2.79
C GLY A 76 6.15 -8.85 -3.57
N TYR A 77 7.38 -8.66 -3.07
CA TYR A 77 8.42 -7.89 -3.75
C TYR A 77 8.99 -8.57 -4.99
N THR A 78 8.91 -9.89 -5.06
CA THR A 78 9.48 -10.71 -6.13
C THR A 78 8.42 -11.38 -7.00
N THR A 79 7.14 -11.23 -6.66
CA THR A 79 6.04 -11.97 -7.28
C THR A 79 4.95 -11.06 -7.84
N TYR A 80 4.20 -11.57 -8.82
CA TYR A 80 3.03 -10.91 -9.41
C TYR A 80 1.84 -11.87 -9.58
N VAL A 81 0.62 -11.34 -9.60
CA VAL A 81 -0.60 -12.06 -10.00
C VAL A 81 -1.31 -11.27 -11.07
N ARG A 82 -1.74 -11.96 -12.13
CA ARG A 82 -2.67 -11.40 -13.10
C ARG A 82 -4.09 -11.88 -12.87
N THR A 83 -5.05 -10.98 -13.02
CA THR A 83 -6.47 -11.32 -12.88
C THR A 83 -6.90 -12.41 -13.84
N ARG A 84 -6.31 -12.45 -15.05
CA ARG A 84 -6.58 -13.47 -16.08
C ARG A 84 -5.98 -14.85 -15.77
N GLU A 85 -5.07 -14.95 -14.81
CA GLU A 85 -4.33 -16.17 -14.45
C GLU A 85 -4.78 -16.73 -13.08
N LEU A 86 -5.95 -16.33 -12.57
CA LEU A 86 -6.43 -16.74 -11.24
C LEU A 86 -6.65 -18.25 -11.11
N GLU A 87 -7.06 -18.94 -12.17
CA GLU A 87 -7.17 -20.41 -12.17
C GLU A 87 -5.83 -21.07 -11.84
N GLN A 88 -4.76 -20.62 -12.53
CA GLN A 88 -3.39 -21.11 -12.31
C GLN A 88 -2.88 -20.75 -10.91
N PHE A 89 -3.23 -19.56 -10.44
CA PHE A 89 -2.88 -19.11 -9.09
C PHE A 89 -3.38 -20.07 -8.00
N PHE A 90 -4.59 -20.64 -8.16
CA PHE A 90 -5.20 -21.56 -7.19
C PHE A 90 -4.84 -23.04 -7.42
N GLU A 91 -4.06 -23.40 -8.44
CA GLU A 91 -3.72 -24.82 -8.73
C GLU A 91 -3.04 -25.53 -7.57
N ASN A 92 -2.26 -24.81 -6.75
CA ASN A 92 -1.60 -25.35 -5.56
C ASN A 92 -2.31 -25.00 -4.25
N CYS A 93 -3.58 -24.58 -4.32
CA CYS A 93 -4.41 -24.46 -3.14
C CYS A 93 -4.73 -25.87 -2.61
N PRO A 94 -4.52 -26.15 -1.31
CA PRO A 94 -4.85 -27.46 -0.74
C PRO A 94 -6.34 -27.77 -0.82
N ASP A 95 -7.17 -26.73 -0.81
CA ASP A 95 -8.61 -26.82 -0.92
C ASP A 95 -9.05 -26.69 -2.38
N LYS A 96 -10.02 -27.50 -2.78
CA LYS A 96 -10.65 -27.35 -4.09
C LYS A 96 -11.49 -26.08 -4.10
N ILE A 97 -10.99 -25.04 -4.77
CA ILE A 97 -11.69 -23.78 -4.91
C ILE A 97 -12.73 -23.88 -6.03
N ASP A 98 -13.98 -23.54 -5.72
CA ASP A 98 -15.07 -23.48 -6.70
C ASP A 98 -14.82 -22.35 -7.71
N SER A 99 -15.16 -22.58 -8.98
CA SER A 99 -15.05 -21.56 -10.03
C SER A 99 -15.88 -20.32 -9.75
N VAL A 100 -16.99 -20.45 -9.00
CA VAL A 100 -17.78 -19.32 -8.50
C VAL A 100 -16.94 -18.43 -7.59
N ILE A 101 -16.15 -19.01 -6.68
CA ILE A 101 -15.28 -18.25 -5.77
C ILE A 101 -14.18 -17.54 -6.57
N ILE A 102 -13.54 -18.24 -7.53
CA ILE A 102 -12.52 -17.64 -8.41
C ILE A 102 -13.10 -16.45 -9.18
N ARG A 103 -14.35 -16.57 -9.66
CA ARG A 103 -15.05 -15.47 -10.34
C ARG A 103 -15.30 -14.27 -9.42
N GLU A 104 -15.76 -14.48 -8.19
CA GLU A 104 -15.96 -13.37 -7.24
C GLU A 104 -14.64 -12.69 -6.88
N ILE A 105 -13.57 -13.47 -6.67
CA ILE A 105 -12.22 -12.94 -6.44
C ILE A 105 -11.77 -12.12 -7.65
N ARG A 106 -12.00 -12.61 -8.86
CA ARG A 106 -11.71 -11.89 -10.11
C ARG A 106 -12.41 -10.54 -10.14
N VAL A 107 -13.71 -10.49 -9.87
CA VAL A 107 -14.49 -9.24 -9.87
C VAL A 107 -13.93 -8.24 -8.86
N GLY A 108 -13.63 -8.70 -7.63
CA GLY A 108 -13.01 -7.85 -6.60
C GLY A 108 -11.64 -7.34 -7.02
N PHE A 109 -10.80 -8.23 -7.55
CA PHE A 109 -9.45 -7.91 -8.00
C PHE A 109 -9.47 -6.91 -9.15
N GLU A 110 -10.32 -7.10 -10.16
CA GLU A 110 -10.47 -6.16 -11.27
C GLU A 110 -10.92 -4.78 -10.78
N LYS A 111 -11.91 -4.73 -9.88
CA LYS A 111 -12.43 -3.46 -9.37
C LYS A 111 -11.34 -2.69 -8.62
N THR A 112 -10.62 -3.36 -7.72
CA THR A 112 -9.57 -2.72 -6.92
C THR A 112 -8.35 -2.39 -7.76
N VAL A 113 -7.80 -3.35 -8.50
CA VAL A 113 -6.56 -3.15 -9.27
C VAL A 113 -6.77 -2.13 -10.37
N LYS A 114 -7.80 -2.25 -11.20
CA LYS A 114 -8.04 -1.28 -12.29
C LYS A 114 -8.33 0.11 -11.74
N GLY A 115 -9.07 0.21 -10.64
CA GLY A 115 -9.35 1.47 -9.96
C GLY A 115 -8.07 2.15 -9.48
N VAL A 116 -7.32 1.48 -8.60
CA VAL A 116 -6.04 1.94 -8.06
C VAL A 116 -5.07 2.34 -9.19
N ARG A 117 -4.88 1.45 -10.17
CA ARG A 117 -3.96 1.64 -11.31
C ARG A 117 -4.30 2.87 -12.13
N ARG A 118 -5.59 3.04 -12.45
CA ARG A 118 -6.06 4.19 -13.25
C ARG A 118 -5.77 5.51 -12.55
N TYR A 119 -6.04 5.61 -11.25
CA TYR A 119 -5.74 6.81 -10.49
C TYR A 119 -4.23 7.04 -10.37
N PHE A 120 -3.45 6.00 -10.07
CA PHE A 120 -1.99 6.11 -9.97
C PHE A 120 -1.34 6.54 -11.28
N LYS A 121 -1.77 6.00 -12.42
CA LYS A 121 -1.31 6.38 -13.77
C LYS A 121 -1.71 7.80 -14.17
N ARG A 122 -2.87 8.28 -13.69
CA ARG A 122 -3.34 9.64 -13.95
C ARG A 122 -2.55 10.66 -13.13
N VAL A 123 -2.40 10.39 -11.83
CA VAL A 123 -1.74 11.31 -10.90
C VAL A 123 -0.22 11.27 -11.07
N LYS A 124 0.38 10.10 -11.34
CA LYS A 124 1.84 9.90 -11.46
C LYS A 124 2.57 10.54 -10.28
N PRO A 125 2.37 10.03 -9.05
CA PRO A 125 3.11 10.53 -7.90
C PRO A 125 4.61 10.34 -8.13
N THR A 126 5.39 11.36 -7.80
CA THR A 126 6.84 11.29 -7.67
C THR A 126 7.21 10.39 -6.50
N ASP A 127 8.47 9.97 -6.42
CA ASP A 127 8.95 9.13 -5.31
C ASP A 127 8.75 9.81 -3.95
N PHE A 128 8.93 11.13 -3.89
CA PHE A 128 8.69 11.91 -2.69
C PHE A 128 7.21 11.91 -2.27
N GLU A 129 6.30 12.13 -3.22
CA GLU A 129 4.86 12.09 -2.96
C GLU A 129 4.37 10.68 -2.60
N PHE A 130 4.94 9.65 -3.22
CA PHE A 130 4.69 8.26 -2.87
C PHE A 130 5.10 7.97 -1.42
N LEU A 131 6.31 8.37 -1.00
CA LEU A 131 6.76 8.20 0.38
C LEU A 131 5.88 8.96 1.38
N ALA A 132 5.44 10.17 1.04
CA ALA A 132 4.50 10.93 1.86
C ALA A 132 3.16 10.18 2.01
N LEU A 133 2.58 9.67 0.92
CA LEU A 133 1.36 8.85 0.95
C LEU A 133 1.54 7.56 1.75
N PHE A 134 2.71 6.94 1.66
CA PHE A 134 3.05 5.71 2.37
C PHE A 134 3.14 5.95 3.88
N GLY A 135 3.78 7.05 4.30
CA GLY A 135 3.81 7.49 5.70
C GLY A 135 2.42 7.88 6.24
N LEU A 136 1.59 8.54 5.43
CA LEU A 136 0.21 8.89 5.82
C LEU A 136 -0.70 7.66 5.91
N SER A 137 -0.41 6.62 5.13
CA SER A 137 -1.10 5.32 5.21
C SER A 137 -0.72 4.54 6.47
N LEU A 138 0.54 4.65 6.92
CA LEU A 138 1.00 4.10 8.20
C LEU A 138 0.30 4.80 9.37
N TRP A 139 0.36 6.12 9.41
CA TRP A 139 -0.32 6.94 10.42
C TRP A 139 -1.76 7.21 10.00
N ASN A 140 -2.57 6.16 9.90
CA ASN A 140 -3.97 6.26 9.50
C ASN A 140 -4.89 6.66 10.66
N ASP A 141 -6.15 6.95 10.32
CA ASP A 141 -7.11 7.40 11.31
C ASP A 141 -7.53 6.26 12.24
N GLU A 142 -7.60 4.99 11.82
CA GLU A 142 -8.03 3.84 12.66
C GLU A 142 -7.27 3.68 13.98
N ILE A 143 -6.10 4.32 14.10
CA ILE A 143 -5.33 4.48 15.35
C ILE A 143 -6.17 5.12 16.48
N PHE A 144 -7.24 5.88 16.15
CA PHE A 144 -8.17 6.45 17.14
C PHE A 144 -8.80 5.40 18.07
N ASN A 145 -8.86 4.14 17.66
CA ASN A 145 -9.50 3.07 18.43
C ASN A 145 -8.68 2.53 19.61
N LEU A 146 -7.37 2.83 19.71
CA LEU A 146 -6.51 2.18 20.70
C LEU A 146 -6.34 3.00 21.98
N ASN A 147 -5.75 4.20 21.88
CA ASN A 147 -5.60 5.12 23.00
C ASN A 147 -5.23 6.54 22.52
N GLU A 148 -5.51 7.53 23.37
CA GLU A 148 -5.26 8.96 23.09
C GLU A 148 -3.78 9.28 22.85
N LYS A 149 -2.87 8.56 23.52
CA LYS A 149 -1.42 8.76 23.36
C LYS A 149 -0.95 8.42 21.95
N LEU A 150 -1.36 7.27 21.40
CA LEU A 150 -1.03 6.88 20.03
C LEU A 150 -1.69 7.79 19.00
N LEU A 151 -2.91 8.26 19.27
CA LEU A 151 -3.57 9.25 18.44
C LEU A 151 -2.73 10.53 18.33
N HIS A 152 -2.25 11.07 19.45
CA HIS A 152 -1.38 12.24 19.44
C HIS A 152 -0.08 12.02 18.66
N ILE A 153 0.53 10.83 18.79
CA ILE A 153 1.74 10.47 18.03
C ILE A 153 1.42 10.41 16.53
N ALA A 154 0.33 9.76 16.13
CA ALA A 154 -0.08 9.66 14.74
C ALA A 154 -0.38 11.04 14.15
N MET A 155 -1.14 11.89 14.85
CA MET A 155 -1.45 13.26 14.41
C MET A 155 -0.19 14.11 14.26
N ARG A 156 0.77 13.99 15.17
CA ARG A 156 2.06 14.69 15.07
C ARG A 156 2.83 14.26 13.82
N ASN A 157 2.97 12.96 13.59
CA ASN A 157 3.70 12.45 12.43
C ASN A 157 3.01 12.81 11.11
N ARG A 158 1.67 12.70 11.04
CA ARG A 158 0.88 13.19 9.90
C ARG A 158 1.17 14.66 9.63
N SER A 159 1.09 15.50 10.66
CA SER A 159 1.35 16.95 10.53
C SER A 159 2.76 17.25 10.02
N MET A 160 3.77 16.47 10.45
CA MET A 160 5.15 16.60 9.96
C MET A 160 5.24 16.25 8.47
N ILE A 161 4.70 15.11 8.04
CA ILE A 161 4.68 14.68 6.64
C ILE A 161 4.00 15.74 5.77
N LEU A 162 2.86 16.28 6.20
CA LEU A 162 2.12 17.28 5.45
C LEU A 162 2.85 18.61 5.35
N ARG A 163 3.58 19.01 6.39
CA ARG A 163 4.42 20.20 6.37
C ARG A 163 5.61 20.04 5.41
N GLU A 164 6.24 18.86 5.40
CA GLU A 164 7.31 18.56 4.44
C GLU A 164 6.79 18.53 3.00
N LEU A 165 5.62 17.93 2.78
CA LEU A 165 4.97 17.92 1.48
C LEU A 165 4.62 19.33 1.00
N HIS A 166 4.10 20.17 1.91
CA HIS A 166 3.85 21.58 1.64
C HIS A 166 5.14 22.32 1.27
N SER A 167 6.21 22.14 2.06
CA SER A 167 7.51 22.77 1.81
C SER A 167 8.15 22.31 0.49
N TYR A 168 7.98 21.05 0.12
CA TYR A 168 8.41 20.52 -1.17
C TYR A 168 7.74 21.27 -2.33
N TYR A 169 6.44 21.55 -2.21
CA TYR A 169 5.72 22.25 -3.26
C TYR A 169 5.86 23.76 -3.26
N THR A 170 6.16 24.42 -2.13
CA THR A 170 6.34 25.88 -2.09
C THR A 170 7.45 26.36 -3.04
N HIS A 171 8.38 25.48 -3.40
CA HIS A 171 9.43 25.73 -4.38
C HIS A 171 8.96 25.60 -5.86
N GLN A 172 7.72 25.18 -6.11
CA GLN A 172 7.17 24.84 -7.43
C GLN A 172 5.99 25.71 -7.91
N GLY A 173 5.51 26.69 -7.12
CA GLY A 173 4.44 27.62 -7.53
C GLY A 173 3.04 27.25 -7.04
N ASN A 174 2.00 27.35 -7.88
CA ASN A 174 0.62 26.99 -7.47
C ASN A 174 0.45 25.46 -7.44
N TYR A 175 0.48 24.88 -6.24
CA TYR A 175 0.46 23.43 -6.02
C TYR A 175 -0.81 22.91 -5.35
N ALA A 176 -1.82 23.75 -5.13
CA ALA A 176 -3.06 23.36 -4.46
C ALA A 176 -3.77 22.21 -5.19
N GLU A 177 -3.81 22.27 -6.52
CA GLU A 177 -4.35 21.21 -7.37
C GLU A 177 -3.56 19.91 -7.22
N ARG A 178 -2.22 19.99 -7.17
CA ARG A 178 -1.35 18.82 -7.02
C ARG A 178 -1.58 18.13 -5.68
N ILE A 179 -1.65 18.91 -4.60
CA ILE A 179 -2.02 18.42 -3.27
C ILE A 179 -3.37 17.70 -3.33
N GLY A 180 -4.40 18.34 -3.90
CA GLY A 180 -5.73 17.71 -4.01
C GLY A 180 -5.71 16.36 -4.72
N HIS A 181 -4.96 16.25 -5.83
CA HIS A 181 -4.79 14.99 -6.55
C HIS A 181 -4.07 13.91 -5.73
N ILE A 182 -3.01 14.27 -5.00
CA ILE A 182 -2.28 13.33 -4.13
C ILE A 182 -3.17 12.85 -2.98
N TYR A 183 -3.88 13.75 -2.30
CA TYR A 183 -4.80 13.34 -1.22
C TYR A 183 -5.96 12.48 -1.70
N SER A 184 -6.45 12.71 -2.92
CA SER A 184 -7.48 11.86 -3.52
C SER A 184 -7.01 10.40 -3.67
N LEU A 185 -5.70 10.17 -3.87
CA LEU A 185 -5.15 8.81 -3.84
C LEU A 185 -5.23 8.22 -2.43
N LEU A 186 -4.83 8.97 -1.39
CA LEU A 186 -4.84 8.48 -0.01
C LEU A 186 -6.24 8.02 0.41
N VAL A 187 -7.27 8.85 0.14
CA VAL A 187 -8.67 8.52 0.46
C VAL A 187 -9.18 7.30 -0.30
N TYR A 188 -8.63 7.01 -1.49
CA TYR A 188 -9.00 5.81 -2.23
C TYR A 188 -8.42 4.53 -1.62
N PHE A 189 -7.32 4.64 -0.86
CA PHE A 189 -6.63 3.50 -0.24
C PHE A 189 -7.04 3.23 1.22
N GLN A 190 -7.77 4.15 1.85
CA GLN A 190 -8.30 4.06 3.22
C GLN A 190 -9.77 3.65 3.20
#